data_AF-A0A958WGN4-F1
#
_entry.id   AF-A0A958WGN4-F1
#
_cell.length_a   1.000
_cell.length_b   1.000
_cell.length_c   1.000
_cell.angle_alpha   90.00
_cell.angle_beta   90.00
_cell.angle_gamma   90.00
#
_symmetry.space_group_name_H-M   'P 1'
#
loop_
_entity.id
_entity.type
_entity.pdbx_description
1 polymer ?
#
loop_
_entity_poly.entity_id
_entity_poly.type
_entity_poly.pdbx_seq_one_letter_code
_entity_poly.pdbx_strand_id
1 'polypeptide(L)'
;MGFAEIDANYLSDAVLFTTLIKLSAELMWVREFAHEDVVWIGASSNLKKFGIRGNKTSQQFWYDNIHPKDLREATNGYKEVMNDPSAVNYVREYRFKGVGKKWHYIRDKVCFVRDKNGKPIR
;
A
#
# COMPACT_ATOMS: atom_id res chain seq x y z
N MET A 1 -15.50 7.29 11.47
CA MET A 1 -15.70 6.12 12.34
C MET A 1 -14.34 5.75 12.88
N GLY A 2 -14.13 5.85 14.20
CA GLY A 2 -12.89 5.40 14.83
C GLY A 2 -12.90 3.88 14.97
N PHE A 3 -11.76 3.23 14.74
CA PHE A 3 -11.60 1.84 15.13
C PHE A 3 -11.48 1.77 16.65
N ALA A 4 -11.98 0.70 17.26
CA ALA A 4 -11.68 0.40 18.65
C ALA A 4 -10.17 0.16 18.80
N GLU A 5 -9.59 0.60 19.92
CA GLU A 5 -8.20 0.28 20.22
C GLU A 5 -8.01 -1.24 20.31
N ILE A 6 -6.95 -1.74 19.67
CA ILE A 6 -6.56 -3.15 19.77
C ILE A 6 -5.67 -3.28 21.01
N ASP A 7 -6.01 -4.22 21.90
CA ASP A 7 -5.15 -4.54 23.05
C ASP A 7 -3.77 -4.98 22.53
N ALA A 8 -2.73 -4.31 23.03
CA ALA A 8 -1.34 -4.54 22.66
C ALA A 8 -0.89 -6.00 22.84
N ASN A 9 -1.54 -6.75 23.74
CA ASN A 9 -1.30 -8.18 23.94
C ASN A 9 -1.50 -9.02 22.66
N TYR A 10 -2.32 -8.55 21.72
CA TYR A 10 -2.57 -9.22 20.45
C TYR A 10 -1.62 -8.81 19.32
N LEU A 11 -0.87 -7.71 19.48
CA LEU A 11 -0.03 -7.16 18.41
C LEU A 11 1.24 -8.00 18.16
N SER A 12 1.71 -8.74 19.17
CA SER A 12 2.84 -9.67 19.02
C SER A 12 2.46 -11.03 18.44
N ASP A 13 1.15 -11.34 18.33
CA ASP A 13 0.69 -12.60 17.76
C ASP A 13 0.71 -12.54 16.23
N ALA A 14 1.81 -13.02 15.64
CA ALA A 14 1.99 -13.08 14.19
C ALA A 14 0.91 -13.93 13.49
N VAL A 15 0.37 -14.96 14.15
CA VAL A 15 -0.67 -15.82 13.58
C VAL A 15 -1.99 -15.04 13.51
N LEU A 16 -2.37 -14.36 14.58
CA LEU A 16 -3.55 -13.50 14.61
C LEU A 16 -3.42 -12.36 13.60
N PHE A 17 -2.30 -11.63 13.59
CA PHE A 17 -2.05 -10.52 12.67
C PHE A 17 -2.19 -10.96 11.20
N THR A 18 -1.53 -12.06 10.82
CA THR A 18 -1.63 -12.57 9.44
C THR A 18 -3.03 -13.10 9.11
N THR A 19 -3.78 -13.61 10.09
CA THR A 19 -5.17 -14.05 9.91
C THR A 19 -6.10 -12.88 9.65
N LEU A 20 -6.00 -11.79 10.41
CA LEU A 20 -6.78 -10.56 10.20
C LEU A 20 -6.53 -9.98 8.80
N ILE A 21 -5.27 -9.95 8.35
CA ILE A 21 -4.94 -9.49 6.99
C ILE A 21 -5.55 -10.41 5.93
N LYS A 22 -5.50 -11.74 6.12
CA LYS A 22 -6.15 -12.67 5.18
C LYS A 22 -7.66 -12.46 5.12
N LEU A 23 -8.31 -12.19 6.25
CA LEU A 23 -9.76 -11.93 6.31
C LEU A 23 -10.17 -10.63 5.61
N SER A 24 -9.29 -9.63 5.55
CA SER A 24 -9.58 -8.40 4.80
C SER A 24 -9.81 -8.66 3.30
N ALA A 25 -9.26 -9.76 2.75
CA ALA A 25 -9.18 -10.05 1.32
C ALA A 25 -8.50 -8.96 0.47
N GLU A 26 -7.90 -7.95 1.11
CA GLU A 26 -7.18 -6.86 0.45
C GLU A 26 -5.72 -7.28 0.16
N LEU A 27 -5.09 -6.56 -0.76
CA LEU A 27 -3.64 -6.58 -0.91
C LEU A 27 -3.11 -5.33 -0.22
N MET A 28 -2.44 -5.51 0.91
CA MET A 28 -1.84 -4.45 1.67
C MET A 28 -0.37 -4.31 1.31
N TRP A 29 0.16 -3.11 1.49
CA TRP A 29 1.57 -2.84 1.33
C TRP A 29 2.06 -1.93 2.44
N VAL A 30 3.36 -2.03 2.68
CA VAL A 30 4.02 -1.25 3.72
C VAL A 30 5.38 -0.83 3.22
N ARG A 31 5.68 0.45 3.35
CA ARG A 31 6.95 1.03 2.92
C ARG A 31 7.57 1.79 4.07
N GLU A 32 8.83 1.53 4.34
CA GLU A 32 9.62 2.41 5.21
C GLU A 32 10.41 3.34 4.31
N PHE A 33 10.27 4.66 4.48
CA PHE A 33 10.93 5.61 3.57
C PHE A 33 12.47 5.61 3.69
N ALA A 34 13.00 5.01 4.75
CA ALA A 34 14.44 4.73 4.90
C ALA A 34 14.93 3.56 4.03
N HIS A 35 14.01 2.76 3.48
CA HIS A 35 14.31 1.59 2.65
C HIS A 35 13.69 1.76 1.24
N GLU A 36 14.31 1.10 0.26
CA GLU A 36 13.83 1.15 -1.13
C GLU A 36 12.65 0.19 -1.38
N ASP A 37 12.57 -0.87 -0.59
CA ASP A 37 11.59 -1.94 -0.74
C ASP A 37 10.20 -1.53 -0.21
N VAL A 38 9.19 -1.92 -0.97
CA VAL A 38 7.80 -2.02 -0.55
C VAL A 38 7.51 -3.47 -0.20
N VAL A 39 7.05 -3.73 1.01
CA VAL A 39 6.65 -5.06 1.48
C VAL A 39 5.16 -5.25 1.26
N TRP A 40 4.77 -6.35 0.65
CA TRP A 40 3.39 -6.69 0.31
C TRP A 40 2.85 -7.80 1.20
N ILE A 41 1.62 -7.63 1.67
CA ILE A 41 0.95 -8.57 2.58
C ILE A 41 -0.46 -8.82 2.08
N GLY A 42 -0.83 -10.08 1.88
CA GLY A 42 -2.16 -10.45 1.41
C GLY A 42 -2.21 -11.90 0.97
N ALA A 43 -3.37 -12.32 0.46
CA ALA A 43 -3.54 -13.66 -0.09
C ALA A 43 -2.57 -13.92 -1.26
N SER A 44 -1.99 -15.11 -1.32
CA SER A 44 -1.06 -15.50 -2.39
C SER A 44 -1.68 -15.38 -3.79
N SER A 45 -3.01 -15.52 -3.90
CA SER A 45 -3.75 -15.28 -5.15
C SER A 45 -3.68 -13.83 -5.61
N ASN A 46 -3.75 -12.86 -4.69
CA ASN A 46 -3.63 -11.44 -4.99
C ASN A 46 -2.19 -11.07 -5.38
N LEU A 47 -1.19 -11.59 -4.67
CA LEU A 47 0.23 -11.39 -5.05
C LEU A 47 0.49 -11.90 -6.46
N LYS A 48 0.03 -13.12 -6.77
CA LYS A 48 0.12 -13.71 -8.12
C LYS A 48 -0.62 -12.89 -9.16
N LYS A 49 -1.83 -12.41 -8.87
CA LYS A 49 -2.64 -11.59 -9.79
C LYS A 49 -1.89 -10.31 -10.21
N PHE A 50 -1.19 -9.67 -9.29
CA PHE A 50 -0.47 -8.42 -9.52
C PHE A 50 1.02 -8.59 -9.83
N GLY A 51 1.49 -9.83 -9.96
CA GLY A 51 2.86 -10.13 -10.39
C GLY A 51 3.93 -9.87 -9.31
N ILE A 52 3.52 -9.76 -8.05
CA ILE A 52 4.44 -9.59 -6.92
C ILE A 52 5.07 -10.96 -6.63
N ARG A 53 6.40 -11.05 -6.78
CA ARG A 53 7.18 -12.27 -6.51
C ARG A 53 7.77 -12.21 -5.11
N GLY A 54 7.60 -13.28 -4.34
CA GLY A 54 7.91 -13.25 -2.91
C GLY A 54 6.92 -12.34 -2.20
N ASN A 55 7.40 -11.22 -1.67
CA ASN A 55 6.60 -10.22 -0.95
C ASN A 55 7.22 -8.81 -1.01
N LYS A 56 8.15 -8.56 -1.94
CA LYS A 56 8.89 -7.29 -2.02
C LYS A 56 8.95 -6.80 -3.45
N THR A 57 8.82 -5.48 -3.61
CA THR A 57 9.01 -4.79 -4.89
C THR A 57 9.70 -3.46 -4.65
N SER A 58 10.27 -2.86 -5.70
CA SER A 58 10.60 -1.43 -5.65
C SER A 58 9.32 -0.60 -5.76
N GLN A 59 9.40 0.68 -5.39
CA GLN A 59 8.34 1.64 -5.71
C GLN A 59 8.13 1.78 -7.23
N GLN A 60 9.22 1.72 -7.99
CA GLN A 60 9.20 1.86 -9.45
C GLN A 60 8.41 0.74 -10.12
N PHE A 61 8.52 -0.51 -9.62
CA PHE A 61 7.71 -1.63 -10.10
C PHE A 61 6.22 -1.29 -10.10
N TRP A 62 5.73 -0.63 -9.06
CA TRP A 62 4.32 -0.29 -8.99
C TRP A 62 3.95 0.77 -10.02
N TYR A 63 4.74 1.85 -10.11
CA TYR A 63 4.53 2.94 -11.08
C TYR A 63 4.59 2.45 -12.53
N ASP A 64 5.50 1.54 -12.87
CA ASP A 64 5.63 0.98 -14.21
C ASP A 64 4.40 0.18 -14.66
N ASN A 65 3.59 -0.29 -13.70
CA ASN A 65 2.39 -1.05 -13.96
C ASN A 65 1.10 -0.22 -13.82
N ILE A 66 1.17 1.07 -13.49
CA ILE A 66 0.01 1.97 -13.58
C ILE A 66 -0.28 2.26 -15.06
N HIS A 67 -1.55 2.28 -15.44
CA HIS A 67 -1.95 2.62 -16.80
C HIS A 67 -1.43 4.03 -17.18
N PRO A 68 -0.81 4.22 -18.37
CA PRO A 68 -0.14 5.48 -18.72
C PRO A 68 -1.01 6.73 -18.61
N LYS A 69 -2.32 6.60 -18.89
CA LYS A 69 -3.29 7.71 -18.74
C LYS A 69 -3.56 8.12 -17.28
N ASP A 70 -3.29 7.22 -16.33
CA ASP A 70 -3.61 7.41 -14.91
C ASP A 70 -2.33 7.77 -14.11
N LEU A 71 -1.15 7.45 -14.64
CA LEU A 71 0.15 7.58 -13.97
C LEU A 71 0.45 9.00 -13.49
N ARG A 72 0.23 10.00 -14.35
CA ARG A 72 0.55 11.40 -14.02
C ARG A 72 -0.25 11.87 -12.81
N GLU A 73 -1.55 11.61 -12.81
CA GLU A 73 -2.40 12.06 -11.72
C GLU A 73 -2.15 11.28 -10.43
N ALA A 74 -1.92 9.96 -10.54
CA ALA A 74 -1.62 9.11 -9.39
C ALA A 74 -0.32 9.55 -8.68
N THR A 75 0.73 9.84 -9.46
CA THR A 75 2.04 10.25 -8.93
C THR A 75 2.06 11.68 -8.42
N ASN A 76 1.37 12.62 -9.08
CA ASN A 76 1.27 13.99 -8.60
C ASN A 76 0.48 14.07 -7.30
N GLY A 77 -0.70 13.44 -7.24
CA GLY A 77 -1.50 13.42 -6.01
C GLY A 77 -0.74 12.79 -4.84
N TYR A 78 0.00 11.71 -5.07
CA TYR A 78 0.87 11.12 -4.04
C TYR A 78 1.98 12.06 -3.58
N LYS A 79 2.64 12.79 -4.49
CA LYS A 79 3.67 13.79 -4.14
C LYS A 79 3.10 14.96 -3.33
N GLU A 80 1.90 15.41 -3.65
CA GLU A 80 1.23 16.50 -2.92
C GLU A 80 0.99 16.11 -1.46
N VAL A 81 0.37 14.95 -1.19
CA VAL A 81 0.14 14.49 0.19
C VAL A 81 1.42 14.15 0.94
N MET A 82 2.47 13.70 0.25
CA MET A 82 3.78 13.48 0.87
C MET A 82 4.37 14.77 1.44
N ASN A 83 4.12 15.90 0.78
CA ASN A 83 4.62 17.23 1.17
C ASN A 83 3.69 17.98 2.13
N ASP A 84 2.44 17.53 2.29
CA ASP A 84 1.51 18.10 3.26
C ASP A 84 1.65 17.40 4.63
N PRO A 85 2.20 18.05 5.66
CA PRO A 85 2.38 17.45 6.97
C PRO A 85 1.07 17.16 7.70
N SER A 86 -0.05 17.75 7.27
CA SER A 86 -1.38 17.52 7.82
C SER A 86 -2.12 16.34 7.16
N ALA A 87 -1.64 15.87 6.00
CA ALA A 87 -2.26 14.75 5.30
C ALA A 87 -2.00 13.43 6.02
N VAL A 88 -3.07 12.86 6.57
CA VAL A 88 -3.07 11.57 7.29
C VAL A 88 -3.34 10.39 6.36
N ASN A 89 -4.14 10.60 5.31
CA ASN A 89 -4.50 9.57 4.35
C ASN A 89 -4.55 10.10 2.92
N TYR A 90 -4.50 9.18 1.96
CA TYR A 90 -4.67 9.44 0.55
C TYR A 90 -5.38 8.28 -0.11
N VAL A 91 -6.32 8.58 -1.02
CA VAL A 91 -7.04 7.56 -1.77
C VAL A 91 -6.96 7.91 -3.24
N ARG A 92 -6.63 6.92 -4.07
CA ARG A 92 -6.65 7.07 -5.52
C ARG A 92 -7.20 5.82 -6.19
N GLU A 93 -7.97 6.04 -7.24
CA GLU A 93 -8.42 4.98 -8.13
C GLU A 93 -7.66 5.09 -9.45
N TYR A 94 -7.15 3.96 -9.94
CA TYR A 94 -6.42 3.88 -11.21
C TYR A 94 -6.42 2.45 -11.73
N ARG A 95 -6.05 2.29 -13.00
CA ARG A 95 -5.87 0.97 -13.60
C ARG A 95 -4.45 0.49 -13.37
N PHE A 96 -4.32 -0.74 -12.89
CA PHE A 96 -3.05 -1.43 -12.70
C PHE A 96 -2.94 -2.63 -13.65
N LYS A 97 -1.75 -2.84 -14.20
CA LYS A 97 -1.43 -3.94 -15.11
C LYS A 97 -1.05 -5.19 -14.33
N GLY A 98 -1.99 -6.12 -14.22
CA GLY A 98 -1.74 -7.42 -13.61
C GLY A 98 -1.03 -8.41 -14.54
N VAL A 99 -0.84 -9.62 -14.03
CA VAL A 99 -0.28 -10.74 -14.81
C VAL A 99 -1.17 -11.04 -16.02
N GLY A 100 -0.52 -11.41 -17.13
CA GLY A 100 -1.21 -11.60 -18.41
C GLY A 100 -1.60 -10.31 -19.11
N LYS A 101 -1.02 -9.16 -18.71
CA LYS A 101 -1.26 -7.82 -19.29
C LYS A 101 -2.73 -7.36 -19.16
N LYS A 102 -3.46 -7.88 -18.17
CA LYS A 102 -4.84 -7.50 -17.88
C LYS A 102 -4.87 -6.23 -17.05
N TRP A 103 -5.78 -5.33 -17.37
CA TRP A 103 -6.01 -4.13 -16.57
C TRP A 103 -7.01 -4.41 -15.45
N HIS A 104 -6.69 -3.95 -14.25
CA HIS A 104 -7.55 -4.03 -13.08
C HIS A 104 -7.78 -2.64 -12.54
N TYR A 105 -9.05 -2.28 -12.31
CA TYR A 105 -9.36 -1.09 -11.51
C TYR A 105 -9.03 -1.39 -10.06
N ILE A 106 -8.18 -0.55 -9.46
CA ILE A 106 -7.80 -0.64 -8.05
C ILE A 106 -8.13 0.67 -7.36
N ARG A 107 -8.52 0.55 -6.10
CA ARG A 107 -8.69 1.67 -5.17
C ARG A 107 -7.58 1.56 -4.13
N ASP A 108 -6.54 2.36 -4.32
CA ASP A 108 -5.38 2.42 -3.45
C ASP A 108 -5.66 3.38 -2.30
N LYS A 109 -5.45 2.91 -1.07
CA LYS A 109 -5.67 3.68 0.16
C LYS A 109 -4.37 3.68 0.95
N VAL A 110 -3.88 4.87 1.24
CA VAL A 110 -2.61 5.10 1.94
C VAL A 110 -2.91 5.76 3.27
N CYS A 111 -2.25 5.29 4.32
CA CYS A 111 -2.20 5.95 5.62
C CYS A 111 -0.73 6.27 5.92
N PHE A 112 -0.45 7.51 6.28
CA PHE A 112 0.92 7.96 6.54
C PHE A 112 1.22 7.96 8.03
N VAL A 113 2.31 7.31 8.42
CA VAL A 113 2.92 7.48 9.74
C VAL A 113 4.03 8.52 9.60
N ARG A 114 3.94 9.60 10.38
CA ARG A 114 4.86 10.73 10.31
C ARG A 114 5.66 10.87 11.61
N ASP A 115 6.86 11.41 11.49
CA ASP A 115 7.65 11.80 12.65
C ASP A 115 7.13 13.10 13.29
N LYS A 116 7.76 13.52 14.40
CA LYS A 116 7.41 14.76 15.13
C LYS A 116 7.53 16.04 14.30
N ASN A 117 8.24 16.01 13.17
CA ASN A 117 8.43 17.15 12.27
C ASN A 117 7.47 17.09 11.06
N GLY A 118 6.56 16.11 11.02
CA GLY A 118 5.59 15.93 9.93
C GLY A 118 6.14 15.18 8.71
N LYS A 119 7.36 14.64 8.79
CA LYS A 119 7.97 13.88 7.68
C LYS A 119 7.44 12.44 7.67
N PRO A 120 6.98 11.91 6.52
CA PRO A 120 6.58 10.50 6.40
C PRO A 120 7.73 9.55 6.71
N ILE A 121 7.48 8.57 7.56
CA ILE A 121 8.38 7.46 7.89
C ILE A 121 7.82 6.11 7.46
N ARG A 122 6.49 5.97 7.35
CA ARG A 122 5.80 4.78 6.84
C ARG A 122 4.52 5.13 6.09
#